data_AF-A0A961Z6N5-F1
#
_entry.id   AF-A0A961Z6N5-F1
#
_cell.length_a   1.000
_cell.length_b   1.000
_cell.length_c   1.000
_cell.angle_alpha   90.00
_cell.angle_beta   90.00
_cell.angle_gamma   90.00
#
_symmetry.space_group_name_H-M   'P 1'
#
loop_
_entity.id
_entity.type
_entity.pdbx_description
1 polymer ?
#
loop_
_entity_poly.entity_id
_entity_poly.type
_entity_poly.pdbx_seq_one_letter_code
_entity_poly.pdbx_strand_id
1 'polypeptide(L)'
;MPTRGYRKGVSDEKQPLVRDLRARVTARTYDAFSALSLARGVTQARLLRAIVKAHVIGARAEIPQPRSFSADDMRELRRIGNNVNQIAHQANLMRLHLVEERALACLDALEGLARRLKT
;
A
#
# COMPACT_ATOMS: atom_id res chain seq x y z
N MET A 1 -0.66 -40.77 -21.02
CA MET A 1 -1.40 -42.05 -21.07
C MET A 1 -2.51 -42.00 -20.04
N PRO A 2 -3.78 -42.27 -20.40
CA PRO A 2 -4.85 -42.39 -19.40
C PRO A 2 -4.58 -43.59 -18.49
N THR A 3 -4.63 -43.37 -17.17
CA THR A 3 -4.45 -44.41 -16.14
C THR A 3 -5.77 -45.13 -15.85
N ARG A 4 -5.68 -46.38 -15.39
CA ARG A 4 -6.85 -47.19 -15.02
C ARG A 4 -7.64 -46.47 -13.92
N GLY A 5 -8.92 -46.19 -14.17
CA GLY A 5 -9.79 -45.43 -13.26
C GLY A 5 -10.02 -43.97 -13.66
N TYR A 6 -9.37 -43.48 -14.72
CA TYR A 6 -9.65 -42.16 -15.28
C TYR A 6 -11.10 -42.05 -15.76
N ARG A 7 -11.87 -41.13 -15.17
CA ARG A 7 -13.18 -40.71 -15.67
C ARG A 7 -13.09 -39.27 -16.13
N LYS A 8 -13.15 -39.05 -17.45
CA LYS A 8 -13.16 -37.73 -18.09
C LYS A 8 -14.21 -36.82 -17.43
N GLY A 9 -13.81 -35.64 -16.99
CA GLY A 9 -14.66 -34.68 -16.27
C GLY A 9 -14.83 -34.90 -14.76
N VAL A 10 -14.36 -36.04 -14.21
CA VAL A 10 -14.35 -36.34 -12.76
C VAL A 10 -12.92 -36.37 -12.22
N SER A 11 -12.01 -37.00 -12.97
CA SER A 11 -10.57 -37.07 -12.65
C SER A 11 -9.79 -35.86 -13.16
N ASP A 12 -10.40 -35.02 -14.00
CA ASP A 12 -9.80 -33.77 -14.48
C ASP A 12 -9.95 -32.68 -13.41
N GLU A 13 -8.87 -31.97 -13.09
CA GLU A 13 -8.98 -30.76 -12.28
C GLU A 13 -9.82 -29.73 -13.03
N LYS A 14 -10.95 -29.32 -12.41
CA LYS A 14 -11.80 -28.26 -12.95
C LYS A 14 -11.10 -26.93 -12.80
N GLN A 15 -10.37 -26.52 -13.84
CA GLN A 15 -9.79 -25.20 -13.89
C GLN A 15 -10.89 -24.16 -14.19
N PRO A 16 -11.01 -23.09 -13.39
CA PRO A 16 -11.97 -22.03 -13.67
C PRO A 16 -11.60 -21.32 -14.98
N LEU A 17 -12.54 -21.27 -15.92
CA LEU A 17 -12.34 -20.58 -17.18
C LEU A 17 -12.21 -19.07 -16.93
N VAL A 18 -11.04 -18.51 -17.23
CA VAL A 18 -10.82 -17.06 -17.14
C VAL A 18 -11.65 -16.39 -18.23
N ARG A 19 -12.58 -15.52 -17.83
CA ARG A 19 -13.32 -14.66 -18.76
C ARG A 19 -12.72 -13.27 -18.72
N ASP A 20 -12.18 -12.84 -19.85
CA ASP A 20 -11.70 -11.47 -20.02
C ASP A 20 -12.88 -10.54 -20.32
N LEU A 21 -13.05 -9.54 -19.46
CA LEU A 21 -14.02 -8.46 -19.64
C LEU A 21 -13.25 -7.18 -19.93
N ARG A 22 -13.56 -6.54 -21.05
CA ARG A 22 -12.98 -5.25 -21.44
C ARG A 22 -14.08 -4.20 -21.38
N ALA A 23 -13.85 -3.14 -20.63
CA ALA A 23 -14.73 -1.98 -20.55
C ALA A 23 -13.95 -0.73 -20.97
N ARG A 24 -14.58 0.14 -21.74
CA ARG A 24 -14.03 1.47 -22.06
C ARG A 24 -14.42 2.43 -20.95
N VAL A 25 -13.43 3.17 -20.46
CA VAL A 25 -13.61 4.22 -19.45
C VAL A 25 -12.87 5.47 -19.91
N THR A 26 -13.26 6.62 -19.38
CA THR A 26 -12.50 7.86 -19.62
C THR A 26 -11.14 7.79 -18.93
N ALA A 27 -10.15 8.54 -19.43
CA ALA A 27 -8.83 8.63 -18.81
C ALA A 27 -8.93 9.05 -17.34
N ARG A 28 -9.73 10.09 -17.05
CA ARG A 28 -9.98 10.56 -15.67
C ARG A 28 -10.50 9.45 -14.75
N THR A 29 -11.44 8.64 -15.23
CA THR A 29 -11.97 7.51 -14.46
C THR A 29 -10.91 6.43 -14.23
N TYR A 30 -10.10 6.15 -15.26
CA TYR A 30 -9.00 5.20 -15.16
C TYR A 30 -7.96 5.64 -14.13
N ASP A 31 -7.53 6.90 -14.18
CA ASP A 31 -6.53 7.44 -13.27
C ASP A 31 -7.02 7.43 -11.82
N ALA A 32 -8.26 7.85 -11.59
CA ALA A 32 -8.88 7.81 -10.26
C ALA A 32 -8.99 6.37 -9.73
N PHE A 33 -9.35 5.42 -10.59
CA PHE A 33 -9.45 4.01 -10.21
C PHE A 33 -8.07 3.41 -9.92
N SER A 34 -7.07 3.76 -10.72
CA SER A 34 -5.68 3.35 -10.54
C SER A 34 -5.11 3.86 -9.22
N ALA A 35 -5.32 5.15 -8.92
CA ALA A 35 -4.92 5.75 -7.64
C ALA A 35 -5.60 5.07 -6.45
N LEU A 36 -6.90 4.73 -6.55
CA LEU A 36 -7.62 4.03 -5.50
C LEU A 36 -7.10 2.60 -5.28
N SER A 37 -6.75 1.90 -6.37
CA SER A 37 -6.12 0.58 -6.33
C SER A 37 -4.77 0.62 -5.63
N LEU A 38 -3.93 1.61 -5.98
CA LEU A 38 -2.61 1.83 -5.39
C LEU A 38 -2.74 2.15 -3.90
N ALA A 39 -3.59 3.11 -3.54
CA ALA A 39 -3.83 3.51 -2.16
C ALA A 39 -4.25 2.30 -1.32
N ARG A 40 -5.13 1.42 -1.83
CA ARG A 40 -5.62 0.25 -1.09
C ARG A 40 -4.70 -0.97 -1.17
N GLY A 41 -3.56 -0.88 -1.87
CA GLY A 41 -2.60 -1.96 -1.99
C GLY A 41 -3.17 -3.24 -2.62
N VAL A 42 -4.14 -3.11 -3.53
CA VAL A 42 -4.78 -4.22 -4.24
C VAL A 42 -4.64 -4.04 -5.75
N THR A 43 -4.74 -5.12 -6.51
CA THR A 43 -4.75 -5.03 -7.97
C THR A 43 -6.09 -4.46 -8.47
N GLN A 44 -6.05 -3.75 -9.59
CA GLN A 44 -7.23 -3.16 -10.24
C GLN A 44 -8.32 -4.22 -10.49
N ALA A 45 -7.94 -5.42 -10.92
CA ALA A 45 -8.85 -6.53 -11.15
C ALA A 45 -9.54 -7.03 -9.86
N ARG A 46 -8.80 -7.12 -8.75
CA ARG A 46 -9.35 -7.52 -7.45
C ARG A 46 -10.31 -6.47 -6.91
N LEU A 47 -9.93 -5.20 -7.03
CA LEU A 47 -10.77 -4.07 -6.65
C LEU A 47 -12.08 -4.03 -7.44
N LEU A 48 -12.00 -4.15 -8.77
CA LEU A 48 -13.16 -4.16 -9.66
C LEU A 48 -14.09 -5.32 -9.33
N ARG A 49 -13.53 -6.52 -9.13
CA ARG A 49 -14.31 -7.70 -8.75
C ARG A 49 -15.04 -7.51 -7.43
N ALA A 50 -14.40 -6.92 -6.42
CA ALA A 50 -15.02 -6.65 -5.13
C ALA A 50 -16.20 -5.66 -5.28
N ILE A 51 -16.02 -4.59 -6.05
CA ILE A 51 -17.05 -3.59 -6.32
C ILE A 51 -18.23 -4.20 -7.06
N VAL A 52 -17.98 -4.90 -8.17
CA VAL A 52 -19.05 -5.51 -8.99
C VAL A 52 -19.79 -6.58 -8.19
N LYS A 53 -19.09 -7.43 -7.45
CA LYS A 53 -19.72 -8.46 -6.60
C LYS A 53 -20.63 -7.82 -5.55
N ALA A 54 -20.16 -6.78 -4.87
CA ALA A 54 -20.93 -6.09 -3.85
C ALA A 54 -22.15 -5.38 -4.45
N HIS A 55 -21.98 -4.73 -5.61
CA HIS A 55 -23.08 -4.07 -6.32
C HIS A 55 -24.18 -5.05 -6.75
N VAL A 56 -23.82 -6.22 -7.29
CA VAL A 56 -24.78 -7.27 -7.70
C VAL A 56 -25.59 -7.79 -6.50
N ILE A 57 -24.99 -7.86 -5.31
CA ILE A 57 -25.64 -8.36 -4.09
C ILE A 57 -26.37 -7.25 -3.32
N GLY A 58 -26.21 -5.98 -3.73
CA GLY A 58 -26.74 -4.83 -2.98
C GLY A 58 -26.04 -4.59 -1.64
N ALA A 59 -24.81 -5.08 -1.49
CA ALA A 59 -24.02 -4.97 -0.27
C ALA A 59 -22.91 -3.91 -0.40
N ARG A 60 -22.34 -3.50 0.73
CA ARG A 60 -21.15 -2.65 0.74
C ARG A 60 -19.93 -3.47 0.31
N ALA A 61 -19.07 -2.89 -0.52
CA ALA A 61 -17.85 -3.56 -0.96
C ALA A 61 -16.84 -3.71 0.19
N GLU A 62 -16.45 -4.95 0.47
CA GLU A 62 -15.36 -5.29 1.39
C GLU A 62 -14.02 -5.05 0.70
N ILE A 63 -13.45 -3.87 0.90
CA ILE A 63 -12.18 -3.45 0.30
C ILE A 63 -11.24 -2.98 1.41
N PRO A 64 -9.94 -3.34 1.39
CA PRO A 64 -8.97 -2.86 2.37
C PRO A 64 -8.98 -1.34 2.48
N GLN A 65 -8.76 -0.82 3.69
CA GLN A 65 -8.61 0.62 3.90
C GLN A 65 -7.42 1.16 3.07
N PRO A 66 -7.52 2.40 2.57
CA PRO A 66 -6.40 3.03 1.88
C PRO A 66 -5.21 3.12 2.85
N ARG A 67 -4.04 2.67 2.40
CA ARG A 67 -2.76 2.97 3.01
C ARG A 67 -2.52 4.46 2.87
N SER A 68 -2.37 5.14 4.00
CA SER A 68 -2.04 6.56 4.06
C SER A 68 -0.58 6.84 3.67
N PHE A 69 0.32 5.84 3.79
CA PHE A 69 1.75 5.98 3.52
C PHE A 69 2.33 4.78 2.77
N SER A 70 3.24 5.03 1.83
CA SER A 70 4.01 3.99 1.17
C SER A 70 5.11 3.47 2.11
N ALA A 71 5.56 2.23 1.88
CA ALA A 71 6.70 1.68 2.61
C ALA A 71 7.99 2.46 2.34
N ASP A 72 8.09 3.11 1.18
CA ASP A 72 9.24 3.89 0.77
C ASP A 72 9.24 5.26 1.46
N ASP A 73 8.07 5.86 1.65
CA ASP A 73 7.90 7.11 2.39
C ASP A 73 8.35 6.92 3.86
N MET A 74 7.97 5.80 4.46
CA MET A 74 8.40 5.42 5.82
C MET A 74 9.91 5.16 5.90
N ARG A 75 10.50 4.56 4.86
CA ARG A 75 11.95 4.35 4.78
C ARG A 75 12.70 5.67 4.67
N GLU A 76 12.20 6.59 3.85
CA GLU A 76 12.80 7.92 3.70
C GLU A 76 12.71 8.74 4.99
N LEU A 77 11.55 8.73 5.66
CA LEU A 77 11.38 9.38 6.95
C LEU A 77 12.36 8.83 8.01
N ARG A 78 12.56 7.51 8.05
CA ARG A 78 13.54 6.87 8.93
C ARG A 78 14.97 7.30 8.60
N ARG A 79 15.32 7.42 7.31
CA ARG A 79 16.65 7.89 6.88
C ARG A 79 16.90 9.32 7.35
N ILE A 80 15.92 10.21 7.19
CA ILE A 80 16.00 11.59 7.64
C ILE A 80 16.21 11.64 9.16
N GLY A 81 15.39 10.92 9.94
CA GLY A 81 15.52 10.87 11.40
C GLY A 81 16.90 10.39 11.86
N ASN A 82 17.43 9.34 11.23
CA ASN A 82 18.78 8.85 11.54
C ASN A 82 19.86 9.91 11.29
N ASN A 83 19.78 10.62 10.16
CA ASN A 83 20.74 11.68 9.83
C ASN A 83 20.68 12.83 10.84
N VAL A 84 19.49 13.27 11.24
CA VAL A 84 19.33 14.34 12.23
C VAL A 84 19.87 13.90 13.59
N ASN A 85 19.62 12.65 14.00
CA ASN A 85 20.16 12.10 15.24
C ASN A 85 21.71 12.03 15.23
N GLN A 86 22.31 11.67 14.09
CA GLN A 86 23.77 11.72 13.93
C GLN A 86 24.30 13.15 14.04
N ILE A 87 23.63 14.13 13.44
CA ILE A 87 24.01 15.55 13.55
C ILE A 87 23.94 16.01 15.01
N ALA A 88 22.87 15.68 15.74
CA ALA A 88 22.73 16.01 17.16
C ALA A 88 23.89 15.42 17.97
N HIS A 89 24.21 14.13 17.75
CA HIS A 89 25.29 13.46 18.45
C HIS A 89 26.67 14.08 18.15
N GLN A 90 26.97 14.39 16.89
CA GLN A 90 28.22 15.04 16.51
C GLN A 90 28.32 16.47 17.05
N ALA A 91 27.22 17.23 17.02
CA ALA A 91 27.15 18.56 17.58
C ALA A 91 27.47 18.55 19.08
N ASN A 92 26.91 17.61 19.84
CA ASN A 92 27.21 17.43 21.26
C ASN A 92 28.70 17.13 21.49
N LEU A 93 29.28 16.19 20.74
CA LEU A 93 30.72 15.86 20.84
C LEU A 93 31.62 17.06 20.56
N MET A 94 31.24 17.90 19.59
CA MET A 94 31.95 19.12 19.21
C MET A 94 31.62 20.34 20.10
N ARG A 95 30.75 20.18 21.10
CA ARG A 95 30.23 21.27 21.96
C ARG A 95 29.55 22.39 21.16
N LEU A 96 28.91 22.04 20.06
CA LEU A 96 28.10 22.94 19.22
C LEU A 96 26.66 22.95 19.71
N HIS A 97 26.45 23.49 20.91
CA HIS A 97 25.16 23.43 21.63
C HIS A 97 23.97 23.97 20.81
N LEU A 98 24.18 25.03 20.01
CA LEU A 98 23.12 25.62 19.18
C LEU A 98 22.70 24.72 18.01
N VAL A 99 23.61 23.87 17.52
CA VAL A 99 23.33 22.87 16.47
C VAL A 99 22.63 21.66 17.07
N GLU A 100 23.08 21.22 18.24
CA GLU A 100 22.47 20.13 18.99
C GLU A 100 21.01 20.43 19.32
N GLU A 101 20.72 21.60 19.90
CA GLU A 101 19.36 22.02 20.27
C GLU A 101 18.43 22.05 19.05
N ARG A 102 18.90 22.61 17.92
CA ARG A 102 18.14 22.62 16.67
C ARG A 102 17.89 21.23 16.11
N ALA A 103 18.86 20.32 16.20
CA ALA A 103 18.70 18.95 15.74
C ALA A 103 17.70 18.17 16.60
N LEU A 104 17.72 18.35 17.92
CA LEU A 104 16.72 17.76 18.83
C LEU A 104 15.31 18.30 18.55
N ALA A 105 15.16 19.62 18.34
CA ALA A 105 13.87 20.21 17.97
C ALA A 105 13.33 19.66 16.64
N CYS A 106 14.21 19.38 15.66
CA CYS A 106 13.85 18.71 14.42
C CYS A 106 13.38 17.26 14.65
N LEU A 107 14.02 16.52 15.56
CA LEU A 107 13.58 15.16 15.93
C LEU A 107 12.20 15.18 16.58
N ASP A 108 11.94 16.11 17.50
CA ASP A 108 10.63 16.25 18.14
C ASP A 108 9.52 16.57 17.12
N ALA A 109 9.81 17.45 16.15
CA ALA A 109 8.89 17.76 15.08
C ALA A 109 8.61 16.54 14.17
N LEU A 110 9.65 15.75 13.86
CA LEU A 110 9.53 14.51 13.08
C LEU A 110 8.73 13.45 13.84
N GLU A 111 8.92 13.30 15.15
CA GLU A 111 8.10 12.42 15.98
C GLU A 111 6.64 12.87 16.01
N GLY A 112 6.40 14.17 16.17
CA GLY A 112 5.06 14.75 16.13
C GLY A 112 4.34 14.47 14.81
N LEU A 113 5.05 14.57 13.69
CA LEU A 113 4.54 14.19 12.37
C LEU A 113 4.25 12.68 12.33
N ALA A 114 5.22 11.83 12.67
CA ALA A 114 5.07 10.37 12.62
C ALA A 114 3.88 9.85 13.44
N ARG A 115 3.60 10.46 14.60
CA ARG A 115 2.42 10.13 15.43
C ARG A 115 1.11 10.46 14.71
N ARG A 116 1.03 11.61 14.02
CA ARG A 116 -0.14 12.01 13.21
C ARG A 116 -0.35 11.13 11.98
N LEU A 117 0.73 10.53 11.46
CA LEU A 117 0.67 9.62 10.31
C LEU A 117 0.22 8.20 10.67
N LYS A 118 0.30 7.83 11.95
CA LYS A 118 -0.06 6.50 12.45
C LYS A 118 -1.58 6.35 12.73
N THR A 119 -2.30 7.47 12.85
CA THR A 119 -3.77 7.55 12.93
C THR A 119 -4.41 7.63 11.56
#